data_AF-A0AAX0WNL9-F1
#
_entry.id   AF-A0AAX0WNL9-F1
#
_cell.length_a   1.000
_cell.length_b   1.000
_cell.length_c   1.000
_cell.angle_alpha   90.00
_cell.angle_beta   90.00
_cell.angle_gamma   90.00
#
_symmetry.space_group_name_H-M   'P 1'
#
loop_
_entity.id
_entity.type
_entity.pdbx_description
1 polymer ?
#
loop_
_entity_poly.entity_id
_entity_poly.type
_entity_poly.pdbx_seq_one_letter_code
_entity_poly.pdbx_strand_id
1 'polypeptide(L)'
;MPSFPFFHKIMGFAGACQPLRGTGDDAFLSHILFKEPVPEERETEKGLRPRVNVVACAGKGNPMTLPVKILSVLAGLSLAGSARARIWTNDRGATVVAVLVAVRDAEVDLKLQDGRVVAVPKNIFSGADQEYILEWVKSGGTLPDTDVGAENPPVQGDSGRRYVPLEPNWDAPWPERVVVPGFLLVKTVQETEELSVYETDHFIMESPGKLPEAERMILARRFETILSALAAVPLNLAVARRPSRKYLVRVCFQEEDFNRAPGLRNGHLKFSPTSFTALLLRDKKGKLLKPGLDPRFAVTHWAAQSMDWDHWLVDGFSAYMAFLPMEKEAPVFQKIPERLAAMVPRAVRTGRETLPALADMLSRDSAHSAAEHGVSSRGGTLQYWADLLWMVYWSHLEGSGKAERLRSYLRVRDAEGGGKARAVLLDGKTPEDVQGEMAAAWKKMGLRLRFSQPASAAADRESAGK
;
A
#
# COMPACT_ATOMS: atom_id res chain seq x y z
N MET A 1 -29.64 -0.28 12.43
CA MET A 1 -28.34 -0.88 12.10
C MET A 1 -27.27 0.22 12.18
N PRO A 2 -26.51 0.36 13.27
CA PRO A 2 -25.52 1.44 13.40
C PRO A 2 -24.17 0.98 12.83
N SER A 3 -23.57 1.57 11.79
CA SER A 3 -22.94 2.90 11.66
C SER A 3 -21.74 3.13 12.61
N PHE A 4 -20.52 3.02 12.07
CA PHE A 4 -19.24 3.38 12.72
C PHE A 4 -19.16 4.88 13.08
N PRO A 5 -18.38 5.27 14.12
CA PRO A 5 -18.29 6.66 14.54
C PRO A 5 -17.29 7.43 13.66
N PHE A 6 -17.81 8.23 12.73
CA PHE A 6 -17.10 9.39 12.17
C PHE A 6 -17.54 10.64 12.94
N PHE A 7 -16.65 11.23 13.73
CA PHE A 7 -16.91 12.47 14.44
C PHE A 7 -16.57 13.68 13.57
N HIS A 8 -17.60 14.42 13.14
CA HIS A 8 -17.72 15.86 13.38
C HIS A 8 -19.15 16.32 13.07
N LYS A 9 -19.85 16.86 14.08
CA LYS A 9 -20.88 17.89 13.87
C LYS A 9 -20.92 18.86 15.04
N ILE A 10 -20.71 20.13 14.70
CA ILE A 10 -20.86 21.32 15.54
C ILE A 10 -22.35 21.73 15.53
N MET A 11 -22.83 22.11 16.73
CA MET A 11 -24.04 22.86 17.14
C MET A 11 -25.31 22.93 16.26
N GLY A 12 -26.45 22.72 16.92
CA GLY A 12 -27.78 23.17 16.50
C GLY A 12 -28.88 22.66 17.43
N PHE A 13 -29.56 23.59 18.10
CA PHE A 13 -30.51 23.42 19.22
C PHE A 13 -31.89 22.84 18.82
N ALA A 14 -32.59 22.36 19.86
CA ALA A 14 -34.04 22.25 20.09
C ALA A 14 -34.85 21.06 19.54
N GLY A 15 -35.67 20.46 20.42
CA GLY A 15 -36.89 19.74 20.05
C GLY A 15 -37.11 18.44 20.82
N ALA A 16 -37.91 18.49 21.88
CA ALA A 16 -38.27 17.38 22.75
C ALA A 16 -39.16 16.32 22.07
N CYS A 17 -39.07 15.08 22.55
CA CYS A 17 -40.16 14.20 23.00
C CYS A 17 -39.87 12.71 22.70
N GLN A 18 -39.79 11.94 23.78
CA GLN A 18 -39.96 10.48 23.86
C GLN A 18 -41.27 10.24 24.67
N PRO A 19 -41.75 9.00 24.87
CA PRO A 19 -41.52 7.71 24.16
C PRO A 19 -42.85 6.96 23.93
N LEU A 20 -42.82 5.68 23.48
CA LEU A 20 -43.61 4.59 24.09
C LEU A 20 -43.15 3.18 23.61
N ARG A 21 -43.44 2.20 24.47
CA ARG A 21 -42.92 0.83 24.64
C ARG A 21 -43.87 -0.25 24.03
N GLY A 22 -43.35 -1.47 23.84
CA GLY A 22 -44.10 -2.75 23.84
C GLY A 22 -43.49 -3.79 22.88
N THR A 23 -42.72 -4.80 23.30
CA THR A 23 -43.06 -6.14 23.88
C THR A 23 -43.92 -7.04 22.98
N GLY A 24 -43.42 -8.25 22.69
CA GLY A 24 -44.20 -9.36 22.15
C GLY A 24 -43.34 -10.45 21.52
N ASP A 25 -43.13 -11.54 22.26
CA ASP A 25 -42.58 -12.83 21.83
C ASP A 25 -43.51 -13.55 20.84
N ASP A 26 -42.97 -14.45 19.99
CA ASP A 26 -43.51 -15.82 19.89
C ASP A 26 -42.59 -16.77 19.09
N ALA A 27 -42.57 -18.01 19.58
CA ALA A 27 -41.71 -19.13 19.21
C ALA A 27 -42.17 -19.90 17.94
N PHE A 28 -41.30 -20.73 17.35
CA PHE A 28 -41.61 -22.15 17.07
C PHE A 28 -40.36 -22.97 16.63
N LEU A 29 -40.29 -24.16 17.25
CA LEU A 29 -39.41 -25.35 17.16
C LEU A 29 -39.50 -26.06 15.77
N SER A 30 -38.68 -27.02 15.29
CA SER A 30 -37.55 -27.83 15.80
C SER A 30 -37.05 -28.91 14.78
N HIS A 31 -35.82 -29.41 15.00
CA HIS A 31 -35.20 -30.72 14.60
C HIS A 31 -34.72 -30.90 13.13
N ILE A 32 -33.51 -31.41 12.82
CA ILE A 32 -32.94 -32.75 13.10
C ILE A 32 -31.38 -32.74 13.11
N LEU A 33 -30.80 -33.65 13.90
CA LEU A 33 -29.37 -33.97 14.13
C LEU A 33 -28.60 -34.55 12.91
N PHE A 34 -27.28 -34.36 12.86
CA PHE A 34 -26.28 -35.45 13.00
C PHE A 34 -24.92 -34.88 13.43
N LYS A 35 -24.31 -35.59 14.40
CA LYS A 35 -23.05 -35.30 15.07
C LYS A 35 -22.18 -36.55 14.88
N GLU A 36 -21.00 -36.41 14.31
CA GLU A 36 -19.93 -37.41 14.47
C GLU A 36 -18.55 -36.71 14.51
N PRO A 37 -17.61 -37.18 15.35
CA PRO A 37 -16.37 -36.50 15.68
C PRO A 37 -15.20 -36.96 14.81
N VAL A 38 -14.26 -36.06 14.52
CA VAL A 38 -12.97 -36.40 13.88
C VAL A 38 -11.89 -36.49 14.96
N PRO A 39 -11.05 -37.56 14.98
CA PRO A 39 -10.14 -37.82 16.08
C PRO A 39 -8.83 -37.05 15.98
N GLU A 40 -8.22 -36.92 17.16
CA GLU A 40 -6.94 -36.34 17.51
C GLU A 40 -5.82 -37.38 17.28
N GLU A 41 -4.76 -37.00 16.54
CA GLU A 41 -3.48 -37.72 16.58
C GLU A 41 -2.35 -36.72 16.84
N ARG A 42 -1.69 -36.90 17.99
CA ARG A 42 -0.33 -36.44 18.27
C ARG A 42 0.63 -37.51 17.77
N GLU A 43 1.65 -37.12 17.02
CA GLU A 43 3.00 -37.59 17.28
C GLU A 43 4.06 -36.67 16.63
N THR A 44 5.19 -36.63 17.32
CA THR A 44 6.37 -35.79 17.15
C THR A 44 7.26 -36.24 15.99
N GLU A 45 7.83 -35.33 15.21
CA GLU A 45 9.21 -35.51 14.73
C GLU A 45 9.90 -34.23 14.25
N LYS A 46 11.22 -34.23 14.44
CA LYS A 46 12.17 -33.13 14.32
C LYS A 46 12.54 -32.84 12.86
N GLY A 47 12.67 -31.54 12.57
CA GLY A 47 13.76 -30.93 11.80
C GLY A 47 14.10 -31.49 10.41
N LEU A 48 13.77 -30.71 9.38
CA LEU A 48 14.60 -30.58 8.18
C LEU A 48 14.25 -29.27 7.43
N ARG A 49 15.25 -28.38 7.29
CA ARG A 49 15.27 -27.36 6.20
C ARG A 49 15.63 -28.07 4.90
N PRO A 50 15.09 -27.65 3.73
CA PRO A 50 15.86 -26.77 2.83
C PRO A 50 14.95 -25.78 2.04
N ARG A 51 15.33 -24.50 1.83
CA ARG A 51 16.09 -23.94 0.69
C ARG A 51 15.59 -24.32 -0.73
N VAL A 52 15.27 -23.26 -1.51
CA VAL A 52 15.17 -23.15 -2.98
C VAL A 52 13.88 -23.68 -3.63
N ASN A 53 12.94 -22.77 -3.94
CA ASN A 53 11.85 -23.05 -4.89
C ASN A 53 12.29 -22.67 -6.30
N VAL A 54 12.91 -23.63 -6.99
CA VAL A 54 12.87 -23.72 -8.46
C VAL A 54 11.64 -24.54 -8.80
N VAL A 55 10.62 -23.90 -9.39
CA VAL A 55 9.46 -24.62 -9.92
C VAL A 55 9.72 -24.90 -11.40
N ALA A 56 10.09 -26.14 -11.70
CA ALA A 56 10.07 -26.70 -13.04
C ALA A 56 8.66 -27.26 -13.30
N CYS A 57 7.94 -26.68 -14.25
CA CYS A 57 6.68 -27.22 -14.75
C CYS A 57 6.97 -28.31 -15.79
N ALA A 58 6.63 -29.56 -15.50
CA ALA A 58 6.52 -30.61 -16.50
C ALA A 58 5.03 -30.88 -16.78
N GLY A 59 4.54 -30.42 -17.93
CA GLY A 59 3.22 -30.75 -18.45
C GLY A 59 3.36 -31.57 -19.73
N LYS A 60 2.83 -32.79 -19.73
CA LYS A 60 2.62 -33.63 -20.93
C LYS A 60 1.13 -33.55 -21.28
N GLY A 61 0.82 -33.13 -22.52
CA GLY A 61 -0.53 -33.17 -23.09
C GLY A 61 -0.78 -32.10 -24.15
N ASN A 62 -0.37 -32.35 -25.38
CA ASN A 62 -0.86 -31.68 -26.61
C ASN A 62 -2.31 -32.16 -26.92
N PRO A 63 -3.11 -31.54 -27.83
CA PRO A 63 -2.70 -30.75 -29.01
C PRO A 63 -3.57 -29.52 -29.39
N MET A 64 -3.00 -28.57 -30.13
CA MET A 64 -3.47 -28.20 -31.49
C MET A 64 -2.74 -26.97 -32.00
N THR A 65 -2.03 -27.19 -33.10
CA THR A 65 -1.31 -26.23 -33.93
C THR A 65 -2.27 -25.35 -34.74
N LEU A 66 -2.13 -24.02 -34.63
CA LEU A 66 -2.43 -23.08 -35.72
C LEU A 66 -1.17 -22.26 -35.98
N PRO A 67 -0.62 -22.22 -37.21
CA PRO A 67 0.64 -21.56 -37.49
C PRO A 67 0.39 -20.08 -37.75
N VAL A 68 0.64 -19.22 -36.77
CA VAL A 68 0.85 -17.78 -37.06
C VAL A 68 2.31 -17.63 -37.43
N LYS A 69 2.57 -17.52 -38.73
CA LYS A 69 3.87 -17.12 -39.30
C LYS A 69 4.17 -15.70 -38.83
N ILE A 70 4.98 -15.54 -37.79
CA ILE A 70 5.65 -14.26 -37.51
C ILE A 70 6.85 -14.22 -38.45
N LEU A 71 6.70 -13.46 -39.53
CA LEU A 71 7.78 -13.15 -40.45
C LEU A 71 8.75 -12.21 -39.73
N SER A 72 9.89 -12.76 -39.32
CA SER A 72 11.08 -11.99 -38.97
C SER A 72 11.53 -11.21 -40.21
N VAL A 73 11.34 -9.90 -40.21
CA VAL A 73 12.13 -8.98 -41.04
C VAL A 73 12.81 -8.01 -40.09
N LEU A 74 13.97 -8.46 -39.60
CA LEU A 74 15.01 -7.61 -39.04
C LEU A 74 15.79 -7.04 -40.24
N ALA A 75 15.25 -5.97 -40.83
CA ALA A 75 15.99 -5.12 -41.76
C ALA A 75 16.54 -3.94 -40.96
N GLY A 76 17.86 -3.79 -40.97
CA GLY A 76 18.59 -2.86 -40.12
C GLY A 76 18.19 -1.41 -40.31
N LEU A 77 17.96 -0.73 -39.18
CA LEU A 77 18.24 0.69 -39.06
C LEU A 77 19.52 0.85 -38.24
N SER A 78 20.57 1.32 -38.90
CA SER A 78 21.74 1.89 -38.23
C SER A 78 21.30 3.12 -37.43
N LEU A 79 21.71 3.20 -36.16
CA LEU A 79 21.64 4.44 -35.38
C LEU A 79 22.67 5.44 -35.93
N ALA A 80 22.19 6.59 -36.38
CA ALA A 80 22.99 7.82 -36.42
C ALA A 80 22.05 9.03 -36.34
N GLY A 81 21.84 9.53 -35.13
CA GLY A 81 21.08 10.74 -34.83
C GLY A 81 21.06 10.95 -33.33
N SER A 82 21.89 11.86 -32.82
CA SER A 82 21.95 12.23 -31.40
C SER A 82 20.69 13.02 -31.03
N ALA A 83 19.57 12.34 -30.83
CA ALA A 83 18.37 12.97 -30.28
C ALA A 83 18.64 13.30 -28.80
N ARG A 84 18.77 14.60 -28.50
CA ARG A 84 18.95 15.11 -27.13
C ARG A 84 17.59 15.17 -26.43
N ALA A 85 17.60 15.10 -25.09
CA ALA A 85 16.35 15.16 -24.33
C ALA A 85 15.73 16.55 -24.44
N ARG A 86 14.46 16.64 -24.83
CA ARG A 86 13.68 17.89 -24.91
C ARG A 86 12.51 17.88 -23.94
N ILE A 87 11.94 19.06 -23.72
CA ILE A 87 10.67 19.20 -23.01
C ILE A 87 9.53 18.92 -24.00
N TRP A 88 8.64 18.00 -23.63
CA TRP A 88 7.41 17.67 -24.32
C TRP A 88 6.24 18.22 -23.54
N THR A 89 5.33 18.89 -24.21
CA THR A 89 4.15 19.52 -23.61
C THR A 89 2.89 18.85 -24.14
N ASN A 90 1.89 18.63 -23.28
CA ASN A 90 0.58 18.17 -23.73
C ASN A 90 -0.38 19.33 -24.03
N ASP A 91 -1.54 19.02 -24.61
CA ASP A 91 -2.64 19.95 -24.90
C ASP A 91 -3.17 20.73 -23.67
N ARG A 92 -2.78 20.31 -22.46
CA ARG A 92 -3.14 20.93 -21.16
C ARG A 92 -1.97 21.66 -20.49
N GLY A 93 -0.82 21.80 -21.17
CA GLY A 93 0.35 22.53 -20.67
C GLY A 93 1.23 21.76 -19.66
N ALA A 94 1.02 20.45 -19.49
CA ALA A 94 1.90 19.62 -18.67
C ALA A 94 3.15 19.19 -19.44
N THR A 95 4.30 19.16 -18.77
CA THR A 95 5.61 18.97 -19.42
C THR A 95 6.37 17.73 -18.95
N VAL A 96 7.12 17.06 -19.82
CA VAL A 96 8.05 15.96 -19.49
C VAL A 96 9.37 16.08 -20.27
N VAL A 97 10.50 15.76 -19.63
CA VAL A 97 11.82 15.76 -20.30
C VAL A 97 12.11 14.35 -20.84
N ALA A 98 12.21 14.21 -22.16
CA ALA A 98 12.44 12.91 -22.80
C ALA A 98 13.09 13.04 -24.19
N VAL A 99 13.69 11.96 -24.66
CA VAL A 99 14.27 11.83 -26.00
C VAL A 99 13.26 11.16 -26.92
N LEU A 100 12.99 11.73 -28.11
CA LEU A 100 12.22 11.05 -29.14
C LEU A 100 13.05 9.90 -29.75
N VAL A 101 12.54 8.67 -29.68
CA VAL A 101 13.25 7.48 -30.16
C VAL A 101 12.59 6.87 -31.40
N ALA A 102 11.25 6.89 -31.45
CA ALA A 102 10.54 6.42 -32.64
C ALA A 102 9.20 7.12 -32.78
N VAL A 103 8.72 7.20 -34.02
CA VAL A 103 7.38 7.67 -34.36
C VAL A 103 6.69 6.56 -35.12
N ARG A 104 5.61 6.03 -34.54
CA ARG A 104 4.71 5.04 -35.13
C ARG A 104 3.45 5.74 -35.64
N ASP A 105 2.50 5.06 -36.24
CA ASP A 105 1.36 5.71 -36.90
C ASP A 105 0.56 6.62 -35.95
N ALA A 106 0.12 6.11 -34.79
CA ALA A 106 -0.66 6.86 -33.80
C ALA A 106 0.11 7.22 -32.51
N GLU A 107 1.32 6.70 -32.34
CA GLU A 107 2.09 6.79 -31.10
C GLU A 107 3.52 7.28 -31.34
N VAL A 108 4.12 7.79 -30.28
CA VAL A 108 5.48 8.30 -30.22
C VAL A 108 6.20 7.63 -29.07
N ASP A 109 7.36 7.05 -29.34
CA ASP A 109 8.19 6.42 -28.32
C ASP A 109 9.17 7.45 -27.75
N LEU A 110 8.98 7.78 -26.49
CA LEU A 110 9.82 8.69 -25.73
C LEU A 110 10.68 7.92 -24.75
N LYS A 111 12.00 8.14 -24.77
CA LYS A 111 12.91 7.64 -23.74
C LYS A 111 13.06 8.68 -22.64
N LEU A 112 12.58 8.34 -21.45
CA LEU A 112 12.67 9.16 -20.26
C LEU A 112 14.11 9.20 -19.73
N GLN A 113 14.40 10.16 -18.84
CA GLN A 113 15.72 10.29 -18.20
C GLN A 113 16.14 9.05 -17.40
N ASP A 114 15.17 8.28 -16.89
CA ASP A 114 15.40 7.01 -16.18
C ASP A 114 15.70 5.82 -17.12
N GLY A 115 15.76 6.07 -18.43
CA GLY A 115 16.06 5.08 -19.46
C GLY A 115 14.87 4.25 -19.95
N ARG A 116 13.69 4.39 -19.34
CA ARG A 116 12.45 3.74 -19.82
C ARG A 116 12.02 4.33 -21.15
N VAL A 117 11.50 3.50 -22.06
CA VAL A 117 10.85 3.93 -23.30
C VAL A 117 9.34 3.82 -23.11
N VAL A 118 8.63 4.92 -23.28
CA VAL A 118 7.17 5.02 -23.12
C VAL A 118 6.53 5.40 -24.45
N ALA A 119 5.46 4.68 -24.79
CA ALA A 119 4.62 4.98 -25.95
C ALA A 119 3.57 6.03 -25.57
N VAL A 120 3.52 7.13 -26.32
CA VAL A 120 2.63 8.26 -26.06
C VAL A 120 1.78 8.56 -27.30
N PRO A 121 0.44 8.63 -27.21
CA PRO A 121 -0.39 8.96 -28.35
C PRO A 121 -0.09 10.35 -28.92
N LYS A 122 0.04 10.48 -30.25
CA LYS A 122 0.42 11.75 -30.90
C LYS A 122 -0.53 12.91 -30.58
N ASN A 123 -1.82 12.61 -30.47
CA ASN A 123 -2.88 13.60 -30.33
C ASN A 123 -2.90 14.32 -28.97
N ILE A 124 -2.16 13.83 -27.96
CA ILE A 124 -2.11 14.47 -26.65
C ILE A 124 -1.05 15.56 -26.58
N PHE A 125 -0.09 15.58 -27.51
CA PHE A 125 0.97 16.59 -27.53
C PHE A 125 0.42 17.95 -27.91
N SER A 126 1.09 19.00 -27.47
CA SER A 126 0.83 20.38 -27.89
C SER A 126 0.98 20.51 -29.41
N GLY A 127 0.35 21.53 -30.02
CA GLY A 127 0.50 21.76 -31.46
C GLY A 127 1.97 21.87 -31.90
N ALA A 128 2.79 22.56 -31.11
CA ALA A 128 4.22 22.71 -31.35
C ALA A 128 4.99 21.37 -31.29
N ASP A 129 4.65 20.50 -30.34
CA ASP A 129 5.28 19.18 -30.24
C ASP A 129 4.81 18.23 -31.36
N GLN A 130 3.54 18.34 -31.80
CA GLN A 130 3.03 17.61 -32.95
C GLN A 130 3.73 18.03 -34.25
N GLU A 131 3.96 19.32 -34.46
CA GLU A 131 4.72 19.86 -35.59
C GLU A 131 6.16 19.33 -35.58
N TYR A 132 6.81 19.35 -34.41
CA TYR A 132 8.16 18.79 -34.27
C TYR A 132 8.22 17.29 -34.59
N ILE A 133 7.24 16.49 -34.15
CA ILE A 133 7.16 15.06 -34.49
C ILE A 133 7.07 14.86 -36.00
N LEU A 134 6.28 15.68 -36.69
CA LEU A 134 6.14 15.63 -38.15
C LEU A 134 7.44 16.01 -38.86
N GLU A 135 8.13 17.05 -38.40
CA GLU A 135 9.44 17.44 -38.93
C GLU A 135 10.51 16.39 -38.66
N TRP A 136 10.49 15.76 -37.49
CA TRP A 136 11.43 14.71 -37.12
C TRP A 136 11.28 13.50 -38.05
N VAL A 137 10.03 13.10 -38.37
CA VAL A 137 9.74 12.06 -39.36
C VAL A 137 10.22 12.47 -40.75
N LYS A 138 9.96 13.71 -41.19
CA LYS A 138 10.42 14.23 -42.50
C LYS A 138 11.95 14.23 -42.62
N SER A 139 12.65 14.51 -41.52
CA SER A 139 14.11 14.55 -41.45
C SER A 139 14.78 13.17 -41.34
N GLY A 140 14.01 12.07 -41.36
CA GLY A 140 14.56 10.73 -41.17
C GLY A 140 15.18 10.52 -39.78
N GLY A 141 14.73 11.27 -38.77
CA GLY A 141 15.24 11.22 -37.41
C GLY A 141 16.42 12.14 -37.10
N THR A 142 16.66 13.15 -37.95
CA THR A 142 17.79 14.08 -37.84
C THR A 142 17.34 15.55 -37.87
N LEU A 143 16.85 16.06 -36.73
CA LEU A 143 16.62 17.50 -36.55
C LEU A 143 17.73 18.12 -35.67
N PRO A 144 18.26 19.31 -36.02
CA PRO A 144 19.14 20.07 -35.14
C PRO A 144 18.36 20.72 -33.98
N ASP A 145 19.00 20.76 -32.81
CA ASP A 145 18.47 21.29 -31.55
C ASP A 145 17.97 22.74 -31.68
N THR A 146 16.69 22.97 -31.38
CA THR A 146 16.17 24.29 -30.97
C THR A 146 15.62 24.17 -29.56
N ASP A 147 16.51 24.14 -28.56
CA ASP A 147 16.33 24.99 -27.38
C ASP A 147 17.60 25.03 -26.51
N VAL A 148 17.97 26.26 -26.19
CA VAL A 148 19.16 26.71 -25.49
C VAL A 148 18.90 26.60 -23.99
N GLY A 149 19.64 25.77 -23.25
CA GLY A 149 19.62 25.87 -21.77
C GLY A 149 19.82 24.62 -20.91
N ALA A 150 20.41 23.53 -21.38
CA ALA A 150 20.82 22.42 -20.49
C ALA A 150 22.26 22.00 -20.76
N GLU A 151 23.18 22.58 -20.00
CA GLU A 151 24.58 22.18 -19.97
C GLU A 151 24.71 20.72 -19.49
N ASN A 152 25.36 19.91 -20.34
CA ASN A 152 26.04 18.63 -20.12
C ASN A 152 25.36 17.53 -19.27
N PRO A 153 24.83 16.46 -19.89
CA PRO A 153 24.63 15.17 -19.22
C PRO A 153 25.97 14.44 -19.02
N PRO A 154 26.13 13.63 -17.95
CA PRO A 154 27.35 12.87 -17.70
C PRO A 154 27.56 11.75 -18.73
N VAL A 155 28.84 11.43 -18.92
CA VAL A 155 29.41 10.50 -19.89
C VAL A 155 28.70 9.14 -19.91
N GLN A 156 28.42 8.66 -21.13
CA GLN A 156 27.89 7.32 -21.42
C GLN A 156 28.81 6.22 -20.85
N GLY A 157 28.32 5.52 -19.83
CA GLY A 157 28.93 4.31 -19.29
C GLY A 157 28.32 3.06 -19.93
N ASP A 158 29.16 2.38 -20.70
CA ASP A 158 29.20 0.96 -21.10
C ASP A 158 27.94 0.07 -20.87
N SER A 159 27.45 -0.48 -21.98
CA SER A 159 26.29 -1.37 -22.10
C SER A 159 26.56 -2.81 -21.63
N GLY A 160 27.02 -2.97 -20.40
CA GLY A 160 26.93 -4.22 -19.66
C GLY A 160 25.78 -4.12 -18.66
N ARG A 161 24.84 -5.07 -18.64
CA ARG A 161 23.79 -5.17 -17.61
C ARG A 161 24.43 -5.36 -16.22
N ARG A 162 24.92 -4.30 -15.60
CA ARG A 162 25.15 -4.23 -14.16
C ARG A 162 23.78 -4.09 -13.51
N TYR A 163 23.40 -5.06 -12.69
CA TYR A 163 22.38 -4.85 -11.67
C TYR A 163 22.83 -3.63 -10.85
N VAL A 164 22.23 -2.47 -11.07
CA VAL A 164 22.40 -1.33 -10.16
C VAL A 164 21.59 -1.69 -8.91
N PRO A 165 22.25 -1.93 -7.76
CA PRO A 165 21.55 -2.17 -6.51
C PRO A 165 20.62 -0.99 -6.23
N LEU A 166 19.41 -1.27 -5.77
CA LEU A 166 18.54 -0.21 -5.29
C LEU A 166 19.16 0.34 -4.00
N GLU A 167 19.79 1.51 -4.08
CA GLU A 167 20.38 2.17 -2.91
C GLU A 167 19.33 2.30 -1.79
N PRO A 168 19.59 1.85 -0.56
CA PRO A 168 18.63 1.99 0.53
C PRO A 168 18.30 3.45 0.84
N ASN A 169 17.07 3.75 1.25
CA ASN A 169 16.64 5.11 1.58
C ASN A 169 16.56 5.39 3.09
N TRP A 170 17.31 4.65 3.91
CA TRP A 170 17.25 4.72 5.37
C TRP A 170 17.49 6.13 5.93
N ASP A 171 18.33 6.91 5.27
CA ASP A 171 18.75 8.24 5.72
C ASP A 171 17.99 9.38 5.04
N ALA A 172 17.01 9.05 4.20
CA ALA A 172 16.13 10.05 3.62
C ALA A 172 15.31 10.76 4.72
N PRO A 173 14.96 12.05 4.53
CA PRO A 173 14.01 12.72 5.41
C PRO A 173 12.64 12.05 5.29
N TRP A 174 11.84 12.15 6.35
CA TRP A 174 10.43 11.82 6.22
C TRP A 174 9.80 12.75 5.17
N PRO A 175 9.00 12.25 4.21
CA PRO A 175 8.35 13.12 3.25
C PRO A 175 7.43 14.10 3.98
N GLU A 176 7.21 15.30 3.44
CA GLU A 176 6.19 16.21 3.95
C GLU A 176 4.81 15.86 3.39
N ARG A 177 4.78 15.57 2.10
CA ARG A 177 3.60 15.19 1.32
C ARG A 177 4.06 14.38 0.12
N VAL A 178 3.29 13.35 -0.23
CA VAL A 178 3.60 12.53 -1.42
C VAL A 178 2.47 12.63 -2.41
N VAL A 179 2.79 12.98 -3.65
CA VAL A 179 1.83 13.07 -4.75
C VAL A 179 2.31 12.14 -5.85
N VAL A 180 1.39 11.41 -6.48
CA VAL A 180 1.69 10.78 -7.78
C VAL A 180 2.06 11.88 -8.76
N PRO A 181 3.05 11.67 -9.64
CA PRO A 181 3.29 12.57 -10.77
C PRO A 181 1.97 13.01 -11.42
N GLY A 182 1.88 14.29 -11.80
CA GLY A 182 0.63 14.88 -12.30
C GLY A 182 0.02 14.09 -13.47
N PHE A 183 0.86 13.43 -14.26
CA PHE A 183 0.48 12.50 -15.31
C PHE A 183 0.46 11.05 -14.78
N LEU A 184 -0.74 10.47 -14.68
CA LEU A 184 -0.96 9.04 -14.45
C LEU A 184 -1.49 8.44 -15.75
N LEU A 185 -0.70 7.57 -16.39
CA LEU A 185 -1.14 6.84 -17.56
C LEU A 185 -1.94 5.60 -17.12
N VAL A 186 -3.19 5.51 -17.59
CA VAL A 186 -4.01 4.31 -17.47
C VAL A 186 -4.24 3.74 -18.86
N LYS A 187 -3.49 2.70 -19.22
CA LYS A 187 -3.61 2.00 -20.50
C LYS A 187 -4.80 1.05 -20.45
N THR A 188 -5.71 1.15 -21.42
CA THR A 188 -6.71 0.10 -21.65
C THR A 188 -6.05 -1.04 -22.42
N VAL A 189 -5.99 -2.22 -21.82
CA VAL A 189 -5.42 -3.43 -22.46
C VAL A 189 -6.53 -4.23 -23.13
N GLN A 190 -7.66 -4.37 -22.45
CA GLN A 190 -8.84 -5.08 -22.93
C GLN A 190 -10.08 -4.37 -22.40
N GLU A 191 -11.12 -4.26 -23.22
CA GLU A 191 -12.43 -3.74 -22.80
C GLU A 191 -13.51 -4.50 -23.56
N THR A 192 -14.20 -5.43 -22.87
CA THR A 192 -15.38 -6.15 -23.35
C THR A 192 -16.56 -5.95 -22.40
N GLU A 193 -17.74 -6.48 -22.76
CA GLU A 193 -18.92 -6.44 -21.89
C GLU A 193 -18.72 -7.27 -20.62
N GLU A 194 -17.95 -8.35 -20.70
CA GLU A 194 -17.70 -9.30 -19.61
C GLU A 194 -16.47 -8.94 -18.78
N LEU A 195 -15.41 -8.43 -19.41
CA LEU A 195 -14.13 -8.17 -18.74
C LEU A 195 -13.43 -6.94 -19.32
N SER A 196 -12.99 -6.07 -18.43
CA SER A 196 -12.07 -4.99 -18.78
C SER A 196 -10.78 -5.08 -17.97
N VAL A 197 -9.65 -4.85 -18.63
CA VAL A 197 -8.30 -4.88 -18.07
C VAL A 197 -7.62 -3.55 -18.35
N TYR A 198 -7.23 -2.87 -17.28
CA TYR A 198 -6.52 -1.59 -17.32
C TYR A 198 -5.16 -1.73 -16.65
N GLU A 199 -4.17 -0.99 -17.15
CA GLU A 199 -2.81 -1.03 -16.61
C GLU A 199 -2.29 0.37 -16.27
N THR A 200 -1.54 0.42 -15.19
CA THR A 200 -0.73 1.57 -14.75
C THR A 200 0.74 1.15 -14.71
N ASP A 201 1.62 1.99 -14.18
CA ASP A 201 3.04 1.66 -14.00
C ASP A 201 3.19 0.43 -13.10
N HIS A 202 2.41 0.34 -12.01
CA HIS A 202 2.59 -0.69 -10.99
C HIS A 202 1.40 -1.61 -10.78
N PHE A 203 0.22 -1.32 -11.35
CA PHE A 203 -0.98 -2.13 -11.16
C PHE A 203 -1.64 -2.59 -12.46
N ILE A 204 -2.22 -3.79 -12.40
CA ILE A 204 -3.20 -4.33 -13.35
C ILE A 204 -4.56 -4.29 -12.64
N MET A 205 -5.56 -3.68 -13.26
CA MET A 205 -6.93 -3.61 -12.73
C MET A 205 -7.87 -4.41 -13.62
N GLU A 206 -8.52 -5.41 -13.04
CA GLU A 206 -9.53 -6.24 -13.69
C GLU A 206 -10.92 -5.86 -13.20
N SER A 207 -11.87 -5.67 -14.10
CA SER A 207 -13.26 -5.35 -13.77
C SER A 207 -14.24 -6.20 -14.58
N PRO A 208 -15.35 -6.66 -13.97
CA PRO A 208 -16.50 -7.18 -14.71
C PRO A 208 -17.07 -6.07 -15.60
N GLY A 209 -16.87 -6.21 -16.92
CA GLY A 209 -17.23 -5.19 -17.88
C GLY A 209 -16.53 -3.84 -17.70
N LYS A 210 -16.99 -2.87 -18.49
CA LYS A 210 -16.38 -1.53 -18.62
C LYS A 210 -16.49 -0.70 -17.34
N LEU A 211 -15.36 -0.18 -16.87
CA LEU A 211 -15.33 0.87 -15.85
C LEU A 211 -15.46 2.26 -16.47
N PRO A 212 -16.36 3.12 -15.97
CA PRO A 212 -16.39 4.53 -16.36
C PRO A 212 -15.03 5.19 -16.17
N GLU A 213 -14.66 6.08 -17.09
CA GLU A 213 -13.33 6.72 -17.09
C GLU A 213 -12.99 7.42 -15.77
N ALA A 214 -13.94 8.14 -15.19
CA ALA A 214 -13.73 8.80 -13.90
C ALA A 214 -13.42 7.79 -12.79
N GLU A 215 -14.06 6.62 -12.80
CA GLU A 215 -13.88 5.60 -11.77
C GLU A 215 -12.55 4.87 -11.92
N ARG A 216 -12.17 4.46 -13.15
CA ARG A 216 -10.86 3.84 -13.40
C ARG A 216 -9.73 4.79 -13.00
N MET A 217 -9.85 6.09 -13.32
CA MET A 217 -8.81 7.07 -13.01
C MET A 217 -8.68 7.32 -11.50
N ILE A 218 -9.80 7.39 -10.77
CA ILE A 218 -9.79 7.54 -9.30
C ILE A 218 -9.19 6.30 -8.64
N LEU A 219 -9.59 5.10 -9.08
CA LEU A 219 -9.08 3.84 -8.53
C LEU A 219 -7.56 3.72 -8.76
N ALA A 220 -7.12 3.89 -10.01
CA ALA A 220 -5.72 3.88 -10.40
C ALA A 220 -4.89 4.87 -9.56
N ARG A 221 -5.36 6.12 -9.47
CA ARG A 221 -4.66 7.17 -8.73
C ARG A 221 -4.50 6.83 -7.27
N ARG A 222 -5.50 6.25 -6.62
CA ARG A 222 -5.41 5.87 -5.21
C ARG A 222 -4.34 4.82 -4.96
N PHE A 223 -4.33 3.74 -5.73
CA PHE A 223 -3.33 2.68 -5.59
C PHE A 223 -1.92 3.20 -5.85
N GLU A 224 -1.72 3.94 -6.95
CA GLU A 224 -0.41 4.51 -7.30
C GLU A 224 0.06 5.54 -6.28
N THR A 225 -0.84 6.34 -5.69
CA THR A 225 -0.48 7.32 -4.65
C THR A 225 0.02 6.63 -3.40
N ILE A 226 -0.64 5.56 -2.97
CA ILE A 226 -0.24 4.86 -1.76
C ILE A 226 1.08 4.12 -1.99
N LEU A 227 1.26 3.47 -3.14
CA LEU A 227 2.54 2.84 -3.47
C LEU A 227 3.69 3.86 -3.53
N SER A 228 3.44 5.03 -4.13
CA SER A 228 4.41 6.14 -4.16
C SER A 228 4.75 6.63 -2.74
N ALA A 229 3.75 6.73 -1.86
CA ALA A 229 3.98 7.12 -0.47
C ALA A 229 4.83 6.10 0.29
N LEU A 230 4.57 4.81 0.09
CA LEU A 230 5.37 3.73 0.65
C LEU A 230 6.81 3.73 0.11
N ALA A 231 7.01 4.08 -1.16
CA ALA A 231 8.34 4.22 -1.74
C ALA A 231 9.13 5.40 -1.17
N ALA A 232 8.44 6.46 -0.73
CA ALA A 232 9.04 7.69 -0.24
C ALA A 232 9.40 7.66 1.26
N VAL A 233 8.73 6.86 2.09
CA VAL A 233 9.07 6.78 3.52
C VAL A 233 10.46 6.17 3.73
N PRO A 234 11.26 6.66 4.71
CA PRO A 234 12.65 6.25 4.92
C PRO A 234 12.78 4.90 5.66
N LEU A 235 12.00 3.90 5.24
CA LEU A 235 11.91 2.57 5.85
C LEU A 235 12.35 1.44 4.89
N ASN A 236 12.95 1.80 3.75
CA ASN A 236 13.46 0.89 2.73
C ASN A 236 12.48 -0.22 2.29
N LEU A 237 11.23 0.16 2.02
CA LEU A 237 10.21 -0.73 1.46
C LEU A 237 10.54 -1.05 -0.01
N ALA A 238 11.50 -1.96 -0.22
CA ALA A 238 12.03 -2.30 -1.54
C ALA A 238 10.92 -2.74 -2.51
N VAL A 239 9.91 -3.46 -2.01
CA VAL A 239 8.74 -3.89 -2.79
C VAL A 239 7.96 -2.71 -3.36
N ALA A 240 7.87 -1.57 -2.66
CA ALA A 240 7.23 -0.36 -3.17
C ALA A 240 8.16 0.48 -4.05
N ARG A 241 9.46 0.51 -3.72
CA ARG A 241 10.47 1.32 -4.42
C ARG A 241 10.89 0.73 -5.77
N ARG A 242 10.86 -0.59 -5.89
CA ARG A 242 11.20 -1.32 -7.12
C ARG A 242 10.32 -2.56 -7.27
N PRO A 243 9.04 -2.38 -7.66
CA PRO A 243 8.15 -3.50 -7.95
C PRO A 243 8.76 -4.45 -8.99
N SER A 244 8.84 -5.74 -8.66
CA SER A 244 9.35 -6.78 -9.58
C SER A 244 8.33 -7.21 -10.62
N ARG A 245 7.05 -6.87 -10.39
CA ARG A 245 5.90 -7.13 -11.25
C ARG A 245 4.80 -6.12 -10.96
N LYS A 246 3.83 -6.01 -11.87
CA LYS A 246 2.60 -5.28 -11.58
C LYS A 246 1.72 -6.08 -10.60
N TYR A 247 1.00 -5.36 -9.75
CA TYR A 247 0.10 -5.94 -8.75
C TYR A 247 -1.35 -5.94 -9.25
N LEU A 248 -2.05 -7.04 -8.99
CA LEU A 248 -3.41 -7.21 -9.46
C LEU A 248 -4.43 -6.58 -8.50
N VAL A 249 -5.38 -5.81 -9.05
CA VAL A 249 -6.55 -5.26 -8.36
C VAL A 249 -7.80 -5.75 -9.08
N ARG A 250 -8.58 -6.62 -8.44
CA ARG A 250 -9.86 -7.11 -8.97
C ARG A 250 -11.01 -6.27 -8.46
N VAL A 251 -11.91 -5.84 -9.33
CA VAL A 251 -13.10 -5.07 -8.94
C VAL A 251 -14.29 -6.00 -8.80
N CYS A 252 -15.07 -5.79 -7.74
CA CYS A 252 -16.38 -6.40 -7.52
C CYS A 252 -17.42 -5.29 -7.36
N PHE A 253 -18.63 -5.51 -7.86
CA PHE A 253 -19.76 -4.59 -7.66
C PHE A 253 -20.80 -5.11 -6.65
N GLN A 254 -20.69 -6.38 -6.26
CA GLN A 254 -21.60 -7.07 -5.34
C GLN A 254 -20.84 -7.59 -4.11
N GLU A 255 -21.50 -7.56 -2.96
CA GLU A 255 -20.95 -8.01 -1.68
C GLU A 255 -20.71 -9.54 -1.71
N GLU A 256 -21.54 -10.30 -2.41
CA GLU A 256 -21.45 -11.76 -2.55
C GLU A 256 -20.14 -12.18 -3.25
N ASP A 257 -19.83 -11.56 -4.39
CA ASP A 257 -18.60 -11.83 -5.13
C ASP A 257 -17.37 -11.42 -4.33
N PHE A 258 -17.45 -10.24 -3.69
CA PHE A 258 -16.40 -9.76 -2.81
C PHE A 258 -16.17 -10.71 -1.63
N ASN A 259 -17.23 -11.26 -1.04
CA ASN A 259 -17.13 -12.21 0.07
C ASN A 259 -16.53 -13.55 -0.35
N ARG A 260 -16.81 -14.02 -1.57
CA ARG A 260 -16.17 -15.23 -2.15
C ARG A 260 -14.69 -15.03 -2.49
N ALA A 261 -14.27 -13.80 -2.79
CA ALA A 261 -12.87 -13.53 -3.10
C ALA A 261 -11.95 -13.83 -1.90
N PRO A 262 -10.79 -14.46 -2.12
CA PRO A 262 -9.83 -14.74 -1.05
C PRO A 262 -9.16 -13.45 -0.56
N GLY A 263 -8.60 -13.50 0.65
CA GLY A 263 -7.83 -12.41 1.23
C GLY A 263 -8.43 -11.82 2.50
N LEU A 264 -7.59 -11.08 3.21
CA LEU A 264 -7.91 -10.40 4.46
C LEU A 264 -8.75 -9.16 4.17
N ARG A 265 -9.88 -9.02 4.85
CA ARG A 265 -10.84 -7.92 4.62
C ARG A 265 -10.48 -6.70 5.44
N ASN A 266 -10.41 -5.55 4.79
CA ASN A 266 -10.35 -4.22 5.39
C ASN A 266 -11.39 -3.32 4.71
N GLY A 267 -12.56 -3.16 5.35
CA GLY A 267 -13.68 -2.40 4.78
C GLY A 267 -14.16 -2.97 3.44
N HIS A 268 -14.05 -2.16 2.39
CA HIS A 268 -14.38 -2.50 0.99
C HIS A 268 -13.17 -2.99 0.18
N LEU A 269 -12.04 -3.31 0.84
CA LEU A 269 -10.90 -3.93 0.19
C LEU A 269 -10.62 -5.30 0.84
N LYS A 270 -10.21 -6.27 0.03
CA LYS A 270 -9.52 -7.47 0.47
C LYS A 270 -8.13 -7.48 -0.10
N PHE A 271 -7.18 -8.06 0.61
CA PHE A 271 -5.81 -8.20 0.13
C PHE A 271 -5.24 -9.58 0.47
N SER A 272 -4.42 -10.10 -0.43
CA SER A 272 -3.64 -11.31 -0.29
C SER A 272 -2.19 -11.01 -0.68
N PRO A 273 -1.24 -11.94 -0.49
CA PRO A 273 0.15 -11.72 -0.93
C PRO A 273 0.30 -11.40 -2.43
N THR A 274 -0.70 -11.74 -3.25
CA THR A 274 -0.63 -11.68 -4.71
C THR A 274 -1.61 -10.71 -5.35
N SER A 275 -2.64 -10.25 -4.65
CA SER A 275 -3.68 -9.42 -5.25
C SER A 275 -4.50 -8.63 -4.23
N PHE A 276 -5.16 -7.59 -4.72
CA PHE A 276 -6.23 -6.88 -4.04
C PHE A 276 -7.56 -7.19 -4.69
N THR A 277 -8.64 -7.15 -3.90
CA THR A 277 -10.01 -7.15 -4.40
C THR A 277 -10.70 -5.90 -3.85
N ALA A 278 -11.30 -5.09 -4.72
CA ALA A 278 -11.95 -3.83 -4.39
C ALA A 278 -13.44 -3.93 -4.65
N LEU A 279 -14.24 -3.68 -3.61
CA LEU A 279 -15.68 -3.58 -3.71
C LEU A 279 -16.10 -2.14 -4.01
N LEU A 280 -16.72 -1.95 -5.17
CA LEU A 280 -17.27 -0.68 -5.64
C LEU A 280 -18.80 -0.75 -5.65
N LEU A 281 -19.41 -0.50 -4.49
CA LEU A 281 -20.87 -0.51 -4.36
C LEU A 281 -21.51 0.64 -5.15
N ARG A 282 -22.62 0.35 -5.83
CA ARG A 282 -23.41 1.32 -6.59
C ARG A 282 -24.81 1.48 -5.97
N ASP A 283 -25.38 2.66 -6.10
CA ASP A 283 -26.80 2.89 -5.83
C ASP A 283 -27.67 2.34 -6.98
N LYS A 284 -28.99 2.41 -6.81
CA LYS A 284 -29.98 1.98 -7.82
C LYS A 284 -29.87 2.74 -9.16
N LYS A 285 -29.18 3.88 -9.19
CA LYS A 285 -28.95 4.69 -10.39
C LYS A 285 -27.56 4.42 -11.00
N GLY A 286 -26.83 3.44 -10.49
CA GLY A 286 -25.50 3.06 -10.97
C GLY A 286 -24.36 3.93 -10.44
N LYS A 287 -24.62 4.87 -9.53
CA LYS A 287 -23.60 5.78 -8.98
C LYS A 287 -22.88 5.15 -7.79
N LEU A 288 -21.56 5.31 -7.72
CA LEU A 288 -20.78 4.81 -6.59
C LEU A 288 -21.24 5.39 -5.24
N LEU A 289 -21.40 4.51 -4.25
CA LEU A 289 -21.71 4.87 -2.88
C LEU A 289 -20.47 5.46 -2.18
N LYS A 290 -20.71 6.39 -1.25
CA LYS A 290 -19.69 6.93 -0.33
C LYS A 290 -19.82 6.25 1.05
N PRO A 291 -18.73 6.10 1.81
CA PRO A 291 -17.36 6.52 1.50
C PRO A 291 -16.71 5.64 0.43
N GLY A 292 -15.82 6.26 -0.35
CA GLY A 292 -15.06 5.54 -1.38
C GLY A 292 -14.01 4.61 -0.77
N LEU A 293 -13.50 3.70 -1.59
CA LEU A 293 -12.41 2.78 -1.25
C LEU A 293 -11.16 3.52 -0.73
N ASP A 294 -10.57 3.06 0.38
CA ASP A 294 -9.29 3.58 0.90
C ASP A 294 -8.25 2.45 0.95
N PRO A 295 -7.25 2.45 0.06
CA PRO A 295 -6.27 1.37 0.00
C PRO A 295 -5.12 1.51 1.00
N ARG A 296 -5.05 2.58 1.81
CA ARG A 296 -3.88 2.89 2.64
C ARG A 296 -3.51 1.77 3.59
N PHE A 297 -4.46 1.30 4.39
CA PHE A 297 -4.20 0.22 5.35
C PHE A 297 -3.73 -1.05 4.63
N ALA A 298 -4.51 -1.52 3.67
CA ALA A 298 -4.30 -2.80 3.04
C ALA A 298 -3.06 -2.86 2.13
N VAL A 299 -2.77 -1.81 1.35
CA VAL A 299 -1.54 -1.76 0.52
C VAL A 299 -0.31 -1.66 1.41
N THR A 300 -0.37 -0.92 2.51
CA THR A 300 0.73 -0.85 3.49
C THR A 300 0.96 -2.20 4.14
N HIS A 301 -0.11 -2.87 4.58
CA HIS A 301 -0.03 -4.18 5.19
C HIS A 301 0.56 -5.21 4.23
N TRP A 302 0.09 -5.24 2.98
CA TRP A 302 0.64 -6.10 1.94
C TRP A 302 2.12 -5.83 1.68
N ALA A 303 2.54 -4.56 1.58
CA ALA A 303 3.93 -4.19 1.32
C ALA A 303 4.83 -4.61 2.50
N ALA A 304 4.43 -4.30 3.73
CA ALA A 304 5.16 -4.67 4.94
C ALA A 304 5.27 -6.19 5.11
N GLN A 305 4.19 -6.93 4.86
CA GLN A 305 4.18 -8.39 4.90
C GLN A 305 5.06 -9.00 3.79
N SER A 306 5.12 -8.39 2.61
CA SER A 306 6.01 -8.82 1.52
C SER A 306 7.49 -8.62 1.83
N MET A 307 7.80 -7.71 2.77
CA MET A 307 9.14 -7.54 3.34
C MET A 307 9.40 -8.46 4.53
N ASP A 308 8.51 -9.44 4.78
CA ASP A 308 8.54 -10.35 5.93
C ASP A 308 8.41 -9.64 7.29
N TRP A 309 7.82 -8.42 7.30
CA TRP A 309 7.25 -7.70 8.45
C TRP A 309 7.06 -8.47 9.79
N ASP A 310 7.71 -8.10 10.92
CA ASP A 310 7.18 -8.51 12.24
C ASP A 310 5.76 -7.95 12.41
N HIS A 311 4.83 -8.73 12.97
CA HIS A 311 3.40 -8.40 12.99
C HIS A 311 3.07 -7.06 13.63
N TRP A 312 3.66 -6.77 14.79
CA TRP A 312 3.47 -5.48 15.47
C TRP A 312 3.84 -4.29 14.57
N LEU A 313 4.86 -4.47 13.71
CA LEU A 313 5.32 -3.42 12.81
C LEU A 313 4.43 -3.33 11.58
N VAL A 314 3.95 -4.46 11.05
CA VAL A 314 2.96 -4.49 9.96
C VAL A 314 1.70 -3.74 10.38
N ASP A 315 1.12 -4.06 11.54
CA ASP A 315 -0.10 -3.43 12.04
C ASP A 315 0.13 -1.96 12.39
N GLY A 316 1.20 -1.66 13.13
CA GLY A 316 1.59 -0.29 13.49
C GLY A 316 1.77 0.60 12.28
N PHE A 317 2.51 0.14 11.27
CA PHE A 317 2.77 0.91 10.07
C PHE A 317 1.52 1.05 9.18
N SER A 318 0.68 0.01 9.11
CA SER A 318 -0.60 0.06 8.38
C SER A 318 -1.59 1.02 9.04
N ALA A 319 -1.68 1.01 10.37
CA ALA A 319 -2.47 1.96 11.15
C ALA A 319 -1.97 3.39 10.95
N TYR A 320 -0.65 3.60 10.97
CA TYR A 320 -0.01 4.87 10.70
C TYR A 320 -0.35 5.43 9.32
N MET A 321 -0.18 4.63 8.27
CA MET A 321 -0.50 5.06 6.89
C MET A 321 -1.99 5.36 6.71
N ALA A 322 -2.87 4.59 7.34
CA ALA A 322 -4.31 4.83 7.33
C ALA A 322 -4.73 6.11 8.10
N PHE A 323 -3.97 6.47 9.14
CA PHE A 323 -4.21 7.65 9.97
C PHE A 323 -3.85 8.97 9.27
N LEU A 324 -2.95 8.95 8.28
CA LEU A 324 -2.43 10.16 7.65
C LEU A 324 -3.56 11.09 7.15
N PRO A 325 -3.42 12.42 7.28
CA PRO A 325 -4.23 13.36 6.51
C PRO A 325 -4.16 13.07 5.02
N MET A 326 -5.27 13.28 4.32
CA MET A 326 -5.30 13.38 2.86
C MET A 326 -5.59 14.83 2.48
N GLU A 327 -4.68 15.46 1.75
CA GLU A 327 -4.87 16.79 1.16
C GLU A 327 -4.83 16.69 -0.37
N LYS A 328 -5.93 17.03 -1.04
CA LYS A 328 -6.07 16.88 -2.51
C LYS A 328 -5.63 15.48 -2.98
N GLU A 329 -6.11 14.44 -2.30
CA GLU A 329 -5.79 13.02 -2.54
C GLU A 329 -4.32 12.62 -2.30
N ALA A 330 -3.51 13.45 -1.64
CA ALA A 330 -2.13 13.15 -1.28
C ALA A 330 -1.97 12.92 0.24
N PRO A 331 -1.29 11.85 0.69
CA PRO A 331 -0.95 11.69 2.10
C PRO A 331 0.01 12.79 2.56
N VAL A 332 -0.31 13.38 3.70
CA VAL A 332 0.51 14.41 4.37
C VAL A 332 1.07 13.84 5.66
N PHE A 333 2.33 14.15 5.91
CA PHE A 333 3.14 13.56 6.96
C PHE A 333 3.60 14.61 8.00
N GLN A 334 3.05 15.83 7.91
CA GLN A 334 3.34 16.91 8.85
C GLN A 334 2.39 16.84 10.06
N LYS A 335 2.88 17.29 11.22
CA LYS A 335 2.11 17.47 12.47
C LYS A 335 1.37 16.20 12.92
N ILE A 336 1.94 15.02 12.63
CA ILE A 336 1.33 13.74 12.94
C ILE A 336 1.17 13.53 14.44
N PRO A 337 2.18 13.80 15.29
CA PRO A 337 2.03 13.63 16.73
C PRO A 337 0.94 14.52 17.33
N GLU A 338 0.86 15.79 16.94
CA GLU A 338 -0.16 16.73 17.42
C GLU A 338 -1.56 16.27 17.02
N ARG A 339 -1.72 15.86 15.75
CA ARG A 339 -2.99 15.36 15.24
C ARG A 339 -3.42 14.10 15.99
N LEU A 340 -2.49 13.17 16.22
CA LEU A 340 -2.80 11.94 16.95
C LEU A 340 -3.21 12.25 18.38
N ALA A 341 -2.47 13.11 19.08
CA ALA A 341 -2.79 13.52 20.45
C ALA A 341 -4.22 14.09 20.58
N ALA A 342 -4.69 14.82 19.57
CA ALA A 342 -6.04 15.37 19.54
C ALA A 342 -7.14 14.32 19.26
N MET A 343 -6.80 13.22 18.57
CA MET A 343 -7.76 12.20 18.14
C MET A 343 -7.84 10.97 19.05
N VAL A 344 -6.83 10.73 19.89
CA VAL A 344 -6.81 9.58 20.81
C VAL A 344 -8.02 9.63 21.76
N PRO A 345 -8.76 8.52 21.94
CA PRO A 345 -9.93 8.47 22.81
C PRO A 345 -9.63 8.93 24.23
N ARG A 346 -10.58 9.65 24.85
CA ARG A 346 -10.42 10.18 26.21
C ARG A 346 -10.03 9.10 27.23
N ALA A 347 -10.58 7.88 27.11
CA ALA A 347 -10.28 6.78 28.01
C ALA A 347 -8.79 6.37 27.96
N VAL A 348 -8.22 6.27 26.75
CA VAL A 348 -6.78 6.02 26.53
C VAL A 348 -5.94 7.23 26.97
N ARG A 349 -6.32 8.44 26.53
CA ARG A 349 -5.61 9.70 26.84
C ARG A 349 -5.47 9.97 28.33
N THR A 350 -6.45 9.55 29.14
CA THR A 350 -6.45 9.75 30.60
C THR A 350 -5.87 8.57 31.37
N GLY A 351 -5.50 7.49 30.69
CA GLY A 351 -5.02 6.26 31.33
C GLY A 351 -6.12 5.47 32.04
N ARG A 352 -7.39 5.74 31.74
CA ARG A 352 -8.52 4.94 32.24
C ARG A 352 -8.55 3.56 31.58
N GLU A 353 -8.19 3.49 30.30
CA GLU A 353 -7.91 2.23 29.60
C GLU A 353 -6.40 2.08 29.44
N THR A 354 -5.89 0.91 29.83
CA THR A 354 -4.47 0.57 29.77
C THR A 354 -4.14 -0.03 28.41
N LEU A 355 -3.11 0.49 27.75
CA LEU A 355 -2.57 -0.10 26.53
C LEU A 355 -1.92 -1.46 26.83
N PRO A 356 -1.83 -2.38 25.86
CA PRO A 356 -1.07 -3.61 26.01
C PRO A 356 0.40 -3.33 26.37
N ALA A 357 1.01 -4.20 27.16
CA ALA A 357 2.45 -4.12 27.45
C ALA A 357 3.26 -4.24 26.15
N LEU A 358 4.37 -3.49 26.07
CA LEU A 358 5.30 -3.54 24.94
C LEU A 358 5.86 -4.95 24.76
N ALA A 359 6.13 -5.67 25.85
CA ALA A 359 6.60 -7.04 25.81
C ALA A 359 5.65 -7.95 25.02
N ASP A 360 4.35 -7.88 25.34
CA ASP A 360 3.27 -8.64 24.71
C ASP A 360 3.10 -8.20 23.25
N MET A 361 3.15 -6.90 23.00
CA MET A 361 3.06 -6.36 21.65
C MET A 361 4.19 -6.88 20.76
N LEU A 362 5.43 -6.89 21.25
CA LEU A 362 6.62 -7.35 20.51
C LEU A 362 6.69 -8.89 20.39
N SER A 363 5.95 -9.63 21.22
CA SER A 363 5.85 -11.10 21.13
C SER A 363 4.64 -11.57 20.33
N ARG A 364 3.90 -10.68 19.68
CA ARG A 364 2.76 -11.07 18.83
C ARG A 364 3.25 -11.96 17.68
N ASP A 365 2.89 -13.24 17.76
CA ASP A 365 3.08 -14.20 16.68
C ASP A 365 2.13 -13.91 15.51
N SER A 366 2.52 -14.42 14.35
CA SER A 366 1.82 -14.32 13.07
C SER A 366 0.40 -14.89 13.00
N ALA A 367 -0.05 -15.51 14.09
CA ALA A 367 -1.38 -16.10 14.19
C ALA A 367 -2.49 -15.06 14.42
N HIS A 368 -2.17 -13.81 14.79
CA HIS A 368 -3.18 -12.75 14.91
C HIS A 368 -3.46 -12.14 13.54
N SER A 369 -4.56 -12.60 12.95
CA SER A 369 -4.95 -12.28 11.59
C SER A 369 -5.45 -10.83 11.47
N ALA A 370 -5.09 -10.12 10.41
CA ALA A 370 -5.61 -8.79 10.07
C ALA A 370 -7.16 -8.70 9.98
N ALA A 371 -7.84 -9.84 10.08
CA ALA A 371 -9.28 -9.97 10.24
C ALA A 371 -9.85 -9.16 11.42
N GLU A 372 -9.07 -8.94 12.49
CA GLU A 372 -9.55 -8.19 13.66
C GLU A 372 -9.69 -6.68 13.44
N HIS A 373 -9.03 -6.11 12.43
CA HIS A 373 -9.22 -4.68 12.08
C HIS A 373 -10.55 -4.39 11.37
N GLY A 374 -11.29 -5.45 10.97
CA GLY A 374 -12.65 -5.35 10.42
C GLY A 374 -13.76 -5.72 11.40
N VAL A 375 -13.42 -6.31 12.55
CA VAL A 375 -14.38 -6.72 13.58
C VAL A 375 -14.31 -5.73 14.73
N SER A 376 -15.42 -5.03 14.98
CA SER A 376 -15.55 -4.05 16.07
C SER A 376 -15.58 -4.74 17.44
N SER A 377 -14.48 -5.39 17.82
CA SER A 377 -14.26 -5.83 19.20
C SER A 377 -13.64 -4.67 20.00
N ARG A 378 -14.03 -4.57 21.28
CA ARG A 378 -13.45 -3.56 22.18
C ARG A 378 -11.92 -3.73 22.32
N GLY A 379 -11.43 -4.97 22.24
CA GLY A 379 -10.00 -5.30 22.23
C GLY A 379 -9.29 -4.81 20.96
N GLY A 380 -9.85 -5.06 19.77
CA GLY A 380 -9.26 -4.63 18.50
C GLY A 380 -9.17 -3.11 18.35
N THR A 381 -10.10 -2.37 18.96
CA THR A 381 -10.05 -0.89 18.97
C THR A 381 -8.89 -0.38 19.83
N LEU A 382 -8.66 -0.97 21.00
CA LEU A 382 -7.56 -0.56 21.88
C LEU A 382 -6.20 -0.92 21.29
N GLN A 383 -6.12 -2.08 20.63
CA GLN A 383 -4.93 -2.55 19.93
C GLN A 383 -4.53 -1.59 18.80
N TYR A 384 -5.48 -1.17 17.95
CA TYR A 384 -5.23 -0.17 16.92
C TYR A 384 -4.60 1.12 17.47
N TRP A 385 -5.12 1.63 18.59
CA TRP A 385 -4.55 2.84 19.21
C TRP A 385 -3.15 2.60 19.77
N ALA A 386 -2.89 1.44 20.36
CA ALA A 386 -1.56 1.08 20.85
C ALA A 386 -0.56 1.03 19.68
N ASP A 387 -0.91 0.33 18.60
CA ASP A 387 -0.09 0.19 17.39
C ASP A 387 0.23 1.53 16.76
N LEU A 388 -0.78 2.39 16.61
CA LEU A 388 -0.62 3.73 16.05
C LEU A 388 0.24 4.64 16.94
N LEU A 389 0.01 4.62 18.27
CA LEU A 389 0.77 5.42 19.23
C LEU A 389 2.24 5.02 19.27
N TRP A 390 2.53 3.72 19.24
CA TRP A 390 3.89 3.20 19.14
C TRP A 390 4.54 3.57 17.81
N MET A 391 3.86 3.34 16.69
CA MET A 391 4.42 3.66 15.38
C MET A 391 4.76 5.15 15.24
N VAL A 392 3.90 6.04 15.74
CA VAL A 392 4.18 7.49 15.75
C VAL A 392 5.30 7.85 16.72
N TYR A 393 5.37 7.21 17.89
CA TYR A 393 6.50 7.40 18.80
C TYR A 393 7.83 7.04 18.12
N TRP A 394 7.89 5.85 17.52
CA TRP A 394 9.05 5.34 16.80
C TRP A 394 9.45 6.19 15.61
N SER A 395 8.48 6.78 14.91
CA SER A 395 8.74 7.53 13.67
C SER A 395 9.05 9.00 13.91
N HIS A 396 8.45 9.62 14.94
CA HIS A 396 8.38 11.09 15.04
C HIS A 396 8.75 11.66 16.41
N LEU A 397 8.85 10.86 17.47
CA LEU A 397 9.07 11.38 18.83
C LEU A 397 10.39 10.91 19.46
N GLU A 398 10.81 9.67 19.20
CA GLU A 398 12.11 9.17 19.64
C GLU A 398 13.26 9.75 18.79
N GLY A 399 14.48 9.75 19.33
CA GLY A 399 15.67 10.17 18.60
C GLY A 399 15.60 11.62 18.12
N SER A 400 14.93 12.50 18.87
CA SER A 400 14.63 13.88 18.44
C SER A 400 13.85 13.96 17.12
N GLY A 401 12.98 12.98 16.87
CA GLY A 401 12.17 12.88 15.64
C GLY A 401 12.88 12.27 14.44
N LYS A 402 14.05 11.63 14.66
CA LYS A 402 14.85 11.01 13.59
C LYS A 402 14.60 9.51 13.40
N ALA A 403 13.75 8.91 14.24
CA ALA A 403 13.44 7.48 14.18
C ALA A 403 14.69 6.58 14.27
N GLU A 404 15.64 6.92 15.16
CA GLU A 404 16.96 6.29 15.22
C GLU A 404 16.86 4.79 15.54
N ARG A 405 16.03 4.41 16.53
CA ARG A 405 15.85 3.01 16.93
C ARG A 405 15.05 2.24 15.90
N LEU A 406 14.00 2.84 15.32
CA LEU A 406 13.23 2.19 14.27
C LEU A 406 14.07 1.89 13.03
N ARG A 407 14.85 2.86 12.56
CA ARG A 407 15.75 2.69 11.41
C ARG A 407 16.82 1.65 11.70
N SER A 408 17.41 1.66 12.89
CA SER A 408 18.42 0.68 13.28
C SER A 408 17.84 -0.73 13.39
N TYR A 409 16.65 -0.87 13.97
CA TYR A 409 15.89 -2.12 13.99
C TYR A 409 15.67 -2.65 12.56
N LEU A 410 15.19 -1.81 11.65
CA LEU A 410 14.92 -2.21 10.26
C LEU A 410 16.19 -2.61 9.50
N ARG A 411 17.30 -1.89 9.69
CA ARG A 411 18.60 -2.23 9.08
C ARG A 411 19.11 -3.58 9.55
N VAL A 412 19.12 -3.82 10.87
CA VAL A 412 19.57 -5.10 11.43
C VAL A 412 18.65 -6.22 11.00
N ARG A 413 17.35 -5.97 10.92
CA ARG A 413 16.39 -6.94 10.44
C ARG A 413 16.58 -7.32 8.97
N ASP A 414 16.82 -6.35 8.10
CA ASP A 414 17.10 -6.57 6.68
C ASP A 414 18.41 -7.36 6.49
N ALA A 415 19.41 -7.14 7.35
CA ALA A 415 20.70 -7.83 7.30
C ALA A 415 20.72 -9.20 7.97
N GLU A 416 20.02 -9.38 9.10
CA GLU A 416 20.19 -10.52 10.02
C GLU A 416 18.90 -11.23 10.44
N GLY A 417 17.72 -10.72 10.05
CA GLY A 417 16.40 -11.24 10.43
C GLY A 417 15.83 -10.68 11.75
N GLY A 418 14.55 -10.97 12.04
CA GLY A 418 13.77 -10.31 13.11
C GLY A 418 14.26 -10.56 14.54
N GLY A 419 14.77 -11.77 14.83
CA GLY A 419 15.12 -12.16 16.21
C GLY A 419 16.20 -11.31 16.88
N LYS A 420 17.20 -10.83 16.12
CA LYS A 420 18.27 -9.97 16.65
C LYS A 420 17.90 -8.49 16.66
N ALA A 421 16.97 -8.08 15.79
CA ALA A 421 16.56 -6.68 15.66
C ALA A 421 15.85 -6.17 16.92
N ARG A 422 15.12 -7.02 17.64
CA ARG A 422 14.39 -6.62 18.86
C ARG A 422 15.31 -6.02 19.94
N ALA A 423 16.52 -6.56 20.12
CA ALA A 423 17.49 -6.02 21.07
C ALA A 423 17.93 -4.59 20.71
N VAL A 424 18.05 -4.31 19.41
CA VAL A 424 18.40 -2.99 18.88
C VAL A 424 17.27 -1.99 19.09
N LEU A 425 16.02 -2.42 18.89
CA LEU A 425 14.84 -1.56 19.14
C LEU A 425 14.74 -1.17 20.62
N LEU A 426 15.12 -2.07 21.53
CA LEU A 426 15.11 -1.81 22.97
C LEU A 426 16.38 -1.10 23.47
N ASP A 427 17.46 -1.07 22.69
CA ASP A 427 18.67 -0.30 22.99
C ASP A 427 19.23 -0.60 24.39
N GLY A 428 19.27 -1.90 24.73
CA GLY A 428 19.75 -2.40 26.03
C GLY A 428 18.79 -2.20 27.21
N LYS A 429 17.58 -1.69 26.99
CA LYS A 429 16.58 -1.40 28.03
C LYS A 429 15.53 -2.50 28.17
N THR A 430 14.84 -2.50 29.31
CA THR A 430 13.65 -3.33 29.47
C THR A 430 12.47 -2.77 28.66
N PRO A 431 11.50 -3.59 28.23
CA PRO A 431 10.27 -3.10 27.62
C PRO A 431 9.54 -2.05 28.48
N GLU A 432 9.60 -2.19 29.81
CA GLU A 432 8.99 -1.28 30.77
C GLU A 432 9.67 0.10 30.79
N ASP A 433 11.00 0.15 30.70
CA ASP A 433 11.75 1.41 30.60
C ASP A 433 11.36 2.15 29.31
N VAL A 434 11.27 1.43 28.19
CA VAL A 434 10.88 1.98 26.89
C VAL A 434 9.42 2.47 26.91
N GLN A 435 8.52 1.75 27.59
CA GLN A 435 7.16 2.24 27.86
C GLN A 435 7.16 3.55 28.64
N GLY A 436 8.06 3.70 29.62
CA GLY A 436 8.25 4.94 30.37
C GLY A 436 8.67 6.10 29.48
N GLU A 437 9.62 5.88 28.56
CA GLU A 437 10.06 6.88 27.58
C GLU A 437 8.92 7.30 26.65
N MET A 438 8.20 6.31 26.12
CA MET A 438 7.03 6.53 25.27
C MET A 438 5.98 7.37 26.01
N ALA A 439 5.61 6.97 27.23
CA ALA A 439 4.64 7.71 28.04
C ALA A 439 5.11 9.15 28.34
N ALA A 440 6.40 9.35 28.62
CA ALA A 440 6.98 10.66 28.86
C ALA A 440 6.93 11.56 27.61
N ALA A 441 7.19 11.01 26.42
CA ALA A 441 7.08 11.74 25.17
C ALA A 441 5.65 12.22 24.92
N TRP A 442 4.66 11.32 25.04
CA TRP A 442 3.25 11.65 24.84
C TRP A 442 2.65 12.53 25.94
N LYS A 443 3.20 12.49 27.15
CA LYS A 443 2.82 13.40 28.25
C LYS A 443 3.08 14.87 27.89
N LYS A 444 4.14 15.16 27.13
CA LYS A 444 4.40 16.52 26.61
C LYS A 444 3.30 17.00 25.67
N MET A 445 2.54 16.08 25.08
CA MET A 445 1.38 16.35 24.21
C MET A 445 0.02 16.15 24.91
N GLY A 446 0.02 16.02 26.24
CA GLY A 446 -1.22 15.95 27.04
C GLY A 446 -1.83 14.55 27.19
N LEU A 447 -1.11 13.48 26.85
CA LEU A 447 -1.54 12.09 27.00
C LEU A 447 -0.92 11.48 28.27
N ARG A 448 -1.75 10.93 29.15
CA ARG A 448 -1.35 10.23 30.37
C ARG A 448 -1.54 8.73 30.18
N LEU A 449 -0.68 8.15 29.34
CA LEU A 449 -0.78 6.74 28.97
C LEU A 449 -0.45 5.82 30.16
N ARG A 450 -1.12 4.67 30.20
CA ARG A 450 -0.85 3.57 31.12
C ARG A 450 -0.80 2.27 30.34
N PHE A 451 -0.05 1.30 30.84
CA PHE A 451 0.14 0.00 30.22
C PHE A 451 -0.30 -1.12 31.17
N SER A 452 -0.75 -2.24 30.61
CA SER A 452 -1.02 -3.47 31.36
C SER A 452 0.28 -4.10 31.87
N GLN A 453 0.16 -5.05 32.79
CA GLN A 453 1.28 -5.94 33.09
C GLN A 453 1.48 -6.94 31.92
N PRO A 454 2.73 -7.38 31.66
CA PRO A 454 3.00 -8.43 30.68
C PRO A 454 2.26 -9.72 31.03
N ALA A 455 1.81 -10.47 30.02
CA ALA A 455 1.08 -11.72 30.21
C ALA A 455 1.90 -12.78 30.97
N SER A 456 3.21 -12.85 30.74
CA SER A 456 4.13 -13.76 31.45
C SER A 456 4.18 -13.48 32.96
N ALA A 457 4.23 -12.21 33.34
CA ALA A 457 4.26 -11.80 34.75
C ALA A 457 2.92 -12.03 35.47
N ALA A 458 1.81 -12.05 34.74
CA ALA A 458 0.50 -12.40 35.29
C ALA A 458 0.38 -13.91 35.57
N ALA A 459 0.89 -14.75 34.67
CA ALA A 459 0.90 -16.20 34.82
C ALA A 459 1.78 -16.67 36.00
N ASP A 460 2.94 -16.04 36.21
CA ASP A 460 3.83 -16.36 37.33
C ASP A 460 3.23 -16.02 38.70
N ARG A 461 2.34 -15.02 38.77
CA ARG A 461 1.62 -14.68 40.01
C ARG A 461 0.49 -15.65 40.30
N GLU A 462 -0.14 -16.19 39.27
CA GLU A 462 -1.21 -17.19 39.39
C GLU A 462 -0.65 -18.58 39.77
N SER A 463 0.58 -18.89 39.34
CA SER A 463 1.29 -20.10 39.75
C SER A 463 1.91 -20.00 41.15
N ALA A 464 2.39 -18.82 41.56
CA ALA A 464 2.92 -18.59 42.91
C ALA A 464 1.84 -18.44 44.00
N GLY A 465 0.57 -18.32 43.60
CA GLY A 465 -0.60 -18.26 44.50
C GLY A 465 -1.32 -19.59 44.71
N LYS A 466 -0.77 -20.70 44.20
CA LYS A 466 -1.30 -22.06 44.39
C LYS A 466 -0.50 -22.87 45.39
#